data_AF-A0A5C4SDT5-F1
#
_entry.id   AF-A0A5C4SDT5-F1
#
_cell.length_a   1.000
_cell.length_b   1.000
_cell.length_c   1.000
_cell.angle_alpha   90.00
_cell.angle_beta   90.00
_cell.angle_gamma   90.00
#
_symmetry.space_group_name_H-M   'P 1'
#
loop_
_entity.id
_entity.type
_entity.pdbx_description
1 polymer ?
#
loop_
_entity_poly.entity_id
_entity_poly.type
_entity_poly.pdbx_seq_one_letter_code
_entity_poly.pdbx_strand_id
1 'polypeptide(L)'
;MKSKIKIIFLTLTIGLIFIVGFLGYGMYLMEIEDQYGDYQNLHFESKTGDLIINKSTSEFGIIEKTWKRTNIRTLEKDSTDLYFWIYRNGVETKSEIYRPKNGKIKLNGIKYSELLKKIDNSELKLITKN
;
A
#
# COMPACT_ATOMS: atom_id res chain seq x y z
N MET A 1 42.53 7.49 24.60
CA MET A 1 41.25 7.32 25.33
C MET A 1 41.18 5.90 25.90
N LYS A 2 40.98 5.71 27.22
CA LYS A 2 40.96 4.39 27.86
C LYS A 2 39.88 3.50 27.22
N SER A 3 40.16 2.20 27.02
CA SER A 3 39.27 1.25 26.32
C SER A 3 37.82 1.27 26.84
N LYS A 4 37.64 1.39 28.17
CA LYS A 4 36.32 1.49 28.82
C LYS A 4 35.49 2.71 28.38
N ILE A 5 36.13 3.86 28.16
CA ILE A 5 35.44 5.09 27.71
C ILE A 5 34.96 4.94 26.27
N LYS A 6 35.74 4.26 25.41
CA LYS A 6 35.33 3.98 24.02
C LYS A 6 34.09 3.11 23.97
N ILE A 7 34.01 2.10 24.82
CA ILE A 7 32.85 1.20 24.90
C ILE A 7 31.60 1.96 25.34
N ILE A 8 31.69 2.77 26.41
CA ILE A 8 30.57 3.58 26.89
C ILE A 8 30.05 4.52 25.79
N PHE A 9 30.96 5.20 25.10
CA PHE A 9 30.58 6.13 24.03
C PHE A 9 29.89 5.40 22.87
N LEU A 10 30.41 4.23 22.47
CA LEU A 10 29.81 3.38 21.44
C LEU A 10 28.40 2.94 21.84
N THR A 11 28.21 2.45 23.07
CA THR A 11 26.90 2.01 23.56
C THR A 11 25.90 3.16 23.60
N LEU A 12 26.30 4.34 24.09
CA LEU A 12 25.43 5.54 24.08
C LEU A 12 25.04 5.95 22.66
N THR A 13 25.98 5.86 21.71
CA THR A 13 25.73 6.23 20.31
C THR A 13 24.72 5.28 19.67
N ILE A 14 24.89 3.97 19.86
CA ILE A 14 23.96 2.95 19.37
C ILE A 14 22.58 3.12 20.02
N GLY A 15 22.54 3.36 21.33
CA GLY A 15 21.30 3.62 22.06
C GLY A 15 20.55 4.84 21.51
N LEU A 16 21.27 5.93 21.22
CA LEU A 16 20.69 7.13 20.63
C LEU A 16 20.13 6.87 19.23
N ILE A 17 20.86 6.16 18.37
CA ILE A 17 20.40 5.77 17.03
C ILE A 17 19.12 4.94 17.14
N PHE A 18 19.05 4.02 18.11
CA PHE A 18 17.86 3.20 18.32
C PHE A 18 16.65 4.05 18.73
N ILE A 19 16.82 5.00 19.66
CA ILE A 19 15.75 5.91 20.08
C ILE A 19 15.24 6.75 18.91
N VAL A 20 16.16 7.35 18.14
CA VAL A 20 15.79 8.18 16.98
C VAL A 20 15.08 7.34 15.92
N GLY A 21 15.57 6.13 15.65
CA GLY A 21 14.94 5.20 14.72
C GLY A 21 13.55 4.76 15.18
N PHE A 22 13.38 4.48 16.47
CA PHE A 22 12.09 4.11 17.06
C PHE A 22 11.06 5.24 16.96
N LEU A 23 11.46 6.47 17.31
CA LEU A 23 10.60 7.66 17.18
C LEU A 23 10.22 7.92 15.71
N GLY A 24 11.20 7.83 14.80
CA GLY A 24 10.95 8.00 13.37
C GLY A 24 9.99 6.95 12.81
N TYR A 25 10.11 5.69 13.26
CA TYR A 25 9.18 4.63 12.87
C TYR A 25 7.77 4.86 13.44
N GLY A 26 7.65 5.31 14.69
CA GLY A 26 6.36 5.66 15.29
C GLY A 26 5.67 6.81 14.54
N MET A 27 6.40 7.86 14.20
CA MET A 27 5.88 8.98 13.39
C MET A 27 5.46 8.52 12.00
N TYR A 28 6.22 7.62 11.38
CA TYR A 28 5.88 7.02 10.10
C TYR A 28 4.54 6.27 10.15
N LEU A 29 4.33 5.43 11.18
CA LEU A 29 3.08 4.70 11.34
C LEU A 29 1.89 5.65 11.58
N MET A 30 2.08 6.67 12.41
CA MET A 30 1.05 7.69 12.69
C MET A 30 0.62 8.43 11.42
N GLU A 31 1.55 8.78 10.54
CA GLU A 31 1.22 9.45 9.27
C GLU A 31 0.38 8.56 8.32
N ILE A 32 0.60 7.24 8.35
CA ILE A 32 -0.18 6.28 7.57
C ILE A 32 -1.58 6.11 8.18
N GLU A 33 -1.66 5.98 9.52
CA GLU A 33 -2.92 5.89 10.26
C GLU A 33 -3.77 7.15 10.07
N ASP A 34 -3.20 8.35 10.19
CA ASP A 34 -3.89 9.61 9.97
C ASP A 34 -4.46 9.73 8.54
N GLN A 35 -3.74 9.21 7.55
CA GLN A 35 -4.16 9.28 6.14
C GLN A 35 -5.25 8.26 5.81
N TYR A 36 -5.10 7.01 6.27
CA TYR A 36 -5.92 5.88 5.79
C TYR A 36 -6.85 5.29 6.86
N GLY A 37 -6.66 5.62 8.14
CA GLY A 37 -7.44 5.11 9.27
C GLY A 37 -7.57 3.59 9.24
N ASP A 38 -8.80 3.11 9.31
CA ASP A 38 -9.15 1.68 9.26
C ASP A 38 -8.65 0.97 7.99
N TYR A 39 -8.36 1.72 6.92
CA TYR A 39 -7.89 1.19 5.63
C TYR A 39 -6.37 1.14 5.50
N GLN A 40 -5.62 1.44 6.57
CA GLN A 40 -4.15 1.34 6.55
C GLN A 40 -3.65 -0.06 6.15
N ASN A 41 -4.43 -1.11 6.39
CA ASN A 41 -4.08 -2.48 5.98
C ASN A 41 -3.98 -2.61 4.45
N LEU A 42 -4.83 -1.89 3.69
CA LEU A 42 -4.73 -1.82 2.24
C LEU A 42 -3.43 -1.15 1.81
N HIS A 43 -2.94 -0.15 2.55
CA HIS A 43 -1.63 0.42 2.35
C HIS A 43 -0.54 -0.62 2.64
N PHE A 44 -0.48 -1.22 3.83
CA PHE A 44 0.63 -2.07 4.24
C PHE A 44 0.79 -3.37 3.41
N GLU A 45 -0.31 -4.09 3.14
CA GLU A 45 -0.27 -5.40 2.46
C GLU A 45 -0.04 -5.30 0.93
N SER A 46 -0.41 -4.16 0.35
CA SER A 46 -0.24 -3.92 -1.08
C SER A 46 1.19 -3.61 -1.48
N LYS A 47 1.50 -3.91 -2.75
CA LYS A 47 2.75 -3.60 -3.41
C LYS A 47 2.49 -2.92 -4.75
N THR A 48 3.48 -2.12 -5.18
CA THR A 48 3.45 -1.53 -6.52
C THR A 48 3.33 -2.63 -7.57
N GLY A 49 2.36 -2.47 -8.49
CA GLY A 49 2.03 -3.46 -9.52
C GLY A 49 0.90 -4.42 -9.15
N ASP A 50 0.42 -4.41 -7.90
CA ASP A 50 -0.83 -5.09 -7.54
C ASP A 50 -2.03 -4.43 -8.24
N LEU A 51 -3.04 -5.22 -8.53
CA LEU A 51 -4.32 -4.77 -9.09
C LEU A 51 -5.25 -4.42 -7.94
N ILE A 52 -5.89 -3.26 -7.99
CA ILE A 52 -7.01 -2.92 -7.12
C ILE A 52 -8.29 -2.86 -7.95
N ILE A 53 -9.35 -3.48 -7.45
CA ILE A 53 -10.68 -3.43 -8.06
C ILE A 53 -11.66 -2.83 -7.07
N ASN A 54 -12.57 -2.01 -7.55
CA ASN A 54 -13.67 -1.44 -6.81
C ASN A 54 -14.95 -2.21 -7.17
N LYS A 55 -15.47 -2.99 -6.23
CA LYS A 55 -16.66 -3.81 -6.42
C LYS A 55 -17.94 -2.98 -6.48
N SER A 56 -17.92 -1.79 -5.89
CA SER A 56 -19.07 -0.87 -5.90
C SER A 56 -19.21 -0.12 -7.24
N THR A 57 -18.10 0.22 -7.89
CA THR A 57 -18.11 1.03 -9.13
C THR A 57 -17.71 0.26 -10.38
N SER A 58 -17.24 -0.98 -10.26
CA SER A 58 -16.65 -1.77 -11.35
C SER A 58 -15.42 -1.12 -12.00
N GLU A 59 -14.75 -0.22 -11.28
CA GLU A 59 -13.48 0.37 -11.70
C GLU A 59 -12.30 -0.44 -11.17
N PHE A 60 -11.15 -0.29 -11.83
CA PHE A 60 -9.92 -0.96 -11.43
C PHE A 60 -8.69 -0.15 -11.82
N GLY A 61 -7.58 -0.44 -11.18
CA GLY A 61 -6.31 0.21 -11.46
C GLY A 61 -5.11 -0.58 -10.93
N ILE A 62 -3.93 -0.05 -11.19
CA ILE A 62 -2.67 -0.57 -10.64
C ILE A 62 -2.26 0.27 -9.45
N ILE A 63 -1.83 -0.39 -8.40
CA ILE A 63 -1.25 0.24 -7.23
C ILE A 63 0.16 0.76 -7.56
N GLU A 64 0.40 2.01 -7.22
CA GLU A 64 1.69 2.69 -7.21
C GLU A 64 1.96 3.18 -5.80
N LYS A 65 2.78 2.42 -5.08
CA LYS A 65 3.04 2.63 -3.66
C LYS A 65 4.43 3.25 -3.46
N THR A 66 4.44 4.31 -2.68
CA THR A 66 5.63 4.83 -2.01
C THR A 66 5.59 4.41 -0.54
N TRP A 67 6.66 4.67 0.20
CA TRP A 67 6.67 4.40 1.64
C TRP A 67 5.53 5.10 2.39
N LYS A 68 5.11 6.31 1.98
CA LYS A 68 4.10 7.14 2.67
C LYS A 68 2.70 7.13 2.03
N ARG A 69 2.60 6.79 0.75
CA ARG A 69 1.37 6.96 -0.04
C ARG A 69 1.12 5.81 -0.98
N THR A 70 -0.14 5.44 -1.14
CA THR A 70 -0.62 4.48 -2.12
C THR A 70 -1.50 5.21 -3.13
N ASN A 71 -1.03 5.28 -4.36
CA ASN A 71 -1.79 5.82 -5.48
C ASN A 71 -2.31 4.69 -6.38
N ILE A 72 -3.42 4.95 -7.06
CA ILE A 72 -4.07 4.04 -7.99
C ILE A 72 -4.01 4.70 -9.36
N ARG A 73 -3.26 4.08 -10.27
CA ARG A 73 -3.23 4.48 -11.68
C ARG A 73 -4.31 3.72 -12.45
N THR A 74 -5.25 4.45 -13.02
CA THR A 74 -6.31 3.90 -13.87
C THR A 74 -5.93 3.99 -15.35
N LEU A 75 -6.81 3.52 -16.24
CA LEU A 75 -6.63 3.63 -17.69
C LEU A 75 -6.90 5.03 -18.23
N GLU A 76 -7.87 5.73 -17.64
CA GLU A 76 -8.43 6.97 -18.20
C GLU A 76 -8.03 8.23 -17.41
N LYS A 77 -7.53 8.07 -16.18
CA LYS A 77 -7.30 9.19 -15.25
C LYS A 77 -5.89 9.17 -14.65
N ASP A 78 -5.42 10.36 -14.31
CA ASP A 78 -4.27 10.58 -13.43
C ASP A 78 -4.40 9.78 -12.12
N SER A 79 -3.26 9.48 -11.51
CA SER A 79 -3.16 8.70 -10.28
C SER A 79 -4.04 9.29 -9.15
N THR A 80 -4.86 8.46 -8.51
CA THR A 80 -5.72 8.85 -7.36
C THR A 80 -5.20 8.22 -6.08
N ASP A 81 -5.10 8.96 -4.97
CA ASP A 81 -4.71 8.38 -3.68
C ASP A 81 -5.74 7.36 -3.18
N LEU A 82 -5.27 6.33 -2.47
CA LEU A 82 -6.09 5.23 -1.93
C LEU A 82 -7.26 5.72 -1.07
N TYR A 83 -7.07 6.80 -0.31
CA TYR A 83 -8.16 7.36 0.47
C TYR A 83 -9.34 7.79 -0.42
N PHE A 84 -9.06 8.52 -1.51
CA PHE A 84 -10.08 8.96 -2.46
C PHE A 84 -10.59 7.84 -3.37
N TRP A 85 -9.81 6.77 -3.53
CA TRP A 85 -10.27 5.57 -4.21
C TRP A 85 -11.37 4.87 -3.41
N ILE A 86 -11.18 4.75 -2.09
CA ILE A 86 -12.13 4.13 -1.15
C ILE A 86 -13.31 5.05 -0.90
N TYR A 87 -13.07 6.31 -0.55
CA TYR A 87 -14.12 7.29 -0.30
C TYR A 87 -14.43 8.11 -1.55
N ARG A 88 -15.56 7.81 -2.19
CA ARG A 88 -16.06 8.57 -3.33
C ARG A 88 -17.24 9.42 -2.89
N ASN A 89 -17.09 10.74 -3.00
CA ASN A 89 -18.12 11.71 -2.59
C ASN A 89 -18.61 11.48 -1.15
N GLY A 90 -17.70 11.11 -0.24
CA GLY A 90 -18.00 10.83 1.17
C GLY A 90 -18.63 9.45 1.44
N VAL A 91 -18.82 8.62 0.41
CA VAL A 91 -19.34 7.26 0.56
C VAL A 91 -18.20 6.25 0.42
N GLU A 92 -18.11 5.35 1.38
CA GLU A 92 -17.17 4.24 1.33
C GLU A 92 -17.53 3.26 0.20
N THR A 93 -16.51 2.82 -0.54
CA THR A 93 -16.63 1.82 -1.59
C THR A 93 -15.80 0.59 -1.27
N LYS A 94 -16.27 -0.57 -1.74
CA LYS A 94 -15.62 -1.86 -1.46
C LYS A 94 -14.51 -2.11 -2.46
N SER A 95 -13.29 -2.24 -1.97
CA SER A 95 -12.10 -2.47 -2.77
C SER A 95 -11.42 -3.77 -2.40
N GLU A 96 -10.95 -4.50 -3.41
CA GLU A 96 -10.22 -5.74 -3.27
C GLU A 96 -8.87 -5.60 -4.00
N ILE A 97 -7.79 -6.04 -3.36
CA ILE A 97 -6.43 -5.98 -3.91
C ILE A 97 -5.97 -7.38 -4.28
N TYR A 98 -5.51 -7.52 -5.51
CA TYR A 98 -5.06 -8.78 -6.10
C TYR A 98 -3.63 -8.68 -6.61
N ARG A 99 -2.87 -9.75 -6.40
CA ARG A 99 -1.53 -9.91 -6.96
C ARG A 99 -1.53 -10.95 -8.07
N PRO A 100 -0.99 -10.64 -9.26
CA PRO A 100 -0.83 -11.64 -10.30
C PRO A 100 0.14 -12.74 -9.85
N LYS A 101 -0.26 -14.00 -10.08
CA LYS A 101 0.64 -15.14 -9.83
C LYS A 101 1.77 -15.21 -10.87
N ASN A 102 1.46 -14.86 -12.12
CA ASN A 102 2.38 -14.98 -13.26
C ASN A 102 2.59 -13.61 -13.94
N GLY A 103 3.68 -12.92 -13.59
CA GLY A 103 4.13 -11.71 -14.27
C GLY A 103 3.35 -10.43 -13.91
N LYS A 104 3.55 -9.36 -14.70
CA LYS A 104 2.89 -8.06 -14.51
C LYS A 104 1.57 -8.01 -15.29
N ILE A 105 0.52 -7.45 -14.68
CA ILE A 105 -0.75 -7.17 -15.36
C ILE A 105 -0.59 -5.88 -16.17
N LYS A 106 -0.91 -5.93 -17.47
CA LYS A 106 -1.08 -4.73 -18.29
C LYS A 106 -2.56 -4.39 -18.31
N LEU A 107 -2.91 -3.17 -17.91
CA LEU A 107 -4.31 -2.73 -17.92
C LEU A 107 -4.84 -2.47 -19.33
N ASN A 108 -3.96 -2.14 -20.30
CA ASN A 108 -4.38 -1.68 -21.62
C ASN A 108 -5.27 -2.71 -22.33
N GLY A 109 -6.52 -2.31 -22.60
CA GLY A 109 -7.49 -3.09 -23.36
C GLY A 109 -8.22 -4.18 -22.58
N ILE A 110 -7.95 -4.35 -21.28
CA ILE A 110 -8.67 -5.32 -20.45
C ILE A 110 -9.99 -4.72 -19.95
N LYS A 111 -11.08 -5.48 -20.04
CA LYS A 111 -12.37 -5.11 -19.44
C LYS A 111 -12.50 -5.63 -18.01
N TYR A 112 -13.33 -4.97 -17.20
CA TYR A 112 -13.60 -5.42 -15.83
C TYR A 112 -14.10 -6.88 -15.77
N SER A 113 -14.94 -7.31 -16.72
CA SER A 113 -15.43 -8.70 -16.80
C SER A 113 -14.32 -9.71 -17.07
N GLU A 114 -13.26 -9.34 -17.78
CA GLU A 114 -12.11 -10.21 -18.02
C GLU A 114 -11.24 -10.34 -16.77
N LEU A 115 -11.13 -9.28 -15.96
CA LEU A 115 -10.47 -9.36 -14.66
C LEU A 115 -11.20 -10.31 -13.73
N LEU A 116 -12.53 -10.27 -13.68
CA LEU A 116 -13.31 -11.22 -12.89
C LEU A 116 -13.03 -12.66 -13.31
N LYS A 117 -13.00 -12.95 -14.61
CA LYS A 117 -12.62 -14.28 -15.13
C LYS A 117 -11.23 -14.71 -14.68
N LYS A 118 -10.26 -13.78 -14.62
CA LYS A 118 -8.90 -14.08 -14.14
C LYS A 118 -8.86 -14.37 -12.63
N ILE A 119 -9.73 -13.73 -11.85
CA ILE A 119 -9.91 -14.04 -10.42
C ILE A 119 -10.50 -15.45 -10.29
N ASP A 120 -11.56 -15.76 -11.04
CA ASP A 120 -12.25 -17.06 -11.01
C ASP A 120 -11.31 -18.19 -11.45
N ASN A 121 -10.51 -17.96 -12.49
CA ASN A 121 -9.47 -18.88 -12.97
C ASN A 121 -8.25 -18.96 -12.03
N SER A 122 -8.29 -18.29 -10.87
CA SER A 122 -7.21 -18.29 -9.89
C SER A 122 -5.86 -17.78 -10.42
N GLU A 123 -5.86 -16.94 -11.46
CA GLU A 123 -4.66 -16.28 -11.99
C GLU A 123 -4.20 -15.12 -11.08
N LEU A 124 -5.14 -14.61 -10.26
CA LEU A 124 -4.98 -13.50 -9.34
C LEU A 124 -5.15 -13.98 -7.90
N LYS A 125 -4.19 -13.69 -7.02
CA LYS A 125 -4.27 -14.00 -5.59
C LYS A 125 -4.82 -12.79 -4.84
N LEU A 126 -5.92 -12.97 -4.10
CA LEU A 126 -6.41 -11.94 -3.17
C LEU A 126 -5.35 -11.69 -2.08
N ILE A 127 -5.02 -10.42 -1.87
CA ILE A 127 -4.07 -9.97 -0.85
C ILE A 127 -4.83 -9.41 0.34
N THR A 128 -5.74 -8.48 0.10
CA THR A 128 -6.50 -7.80 1.15
C THR A 128 -7.75 -7.14 0.57
N LYS A 129 -8.66 -6.71 1.43
CA LYS A 129 -9.93 -6.04 1.09
C LYS A 129 -10.42 -5.17 2.25
N ASN A 130 -11.28 -4.21 1.97
CA ASN A 130 -12.13 -3.53 2.95
C ASN A 130 -13.59 -3.98 2.85
#